data_AF-A0A0R0M5H1-F1
#
_entry.id   AF-A0A0R0M5H1-F1
#
_cell.length_a   1.000
_cell.length_b   1.000
_cell.length_c   1.000
_cell.angle_alpha   90.00
_cell.angle_beta   90.00
_cell.angle_gamma   90.00
#
_symmetry.space_group_name_H-M   'P 1'
#
loop_
_entity.id
_entity.type
_entity.pdbx_description
1 polymer ?
#
loop_
_entity_poly.entity_id
_entity_poly.type
_entity_poly.pdbx_seq_one_letter_code
_entity_poly.pdbx_strand_id
1 'polypeptide(L)'
;MKATVEIDSFDQETDNKLLRNLYCILTSEQEFLKSLAFSSTLGLIPKIQQIIETKDNLPIICKPYAVPCALREATCAEIVRLEMLGIIWYFKNGWGSPVFLKQKNGEIRLLNDYRLLNKMTIPMALLNPGADKMSIELQGSTVFSKLDLRQGYYQIQMA
;
A
#
# COMPACT_ATOMS: atom_id res chain seq x y z
N MET A 1 -9.24 -15.58 9.16
CA MET A 1 -8.44 -16.08 10.30
C MET A 1 -8.74 -15.17 11.48
N LYS A 2 -9.46 -15.64 12.50
CA LYS A 2 -9.68 -14.90 13.75
C LYS A 2 -8.39 -14.99 14.57
N ALA A 3 -7.79 -13.86 14.92
CA ALA A 3 -6.68 -13.83 15.87
C ALA A 3 -7.27 -13.58 17.26
N THR A 4 -7.11 -14.55 18.15
CA THR A 4 -7.37 -14.43 19.59
C THR A 4 -6.12 -13.82 20.21
N VAL A 5 -6.27 -12.72 20.97
CA VAL A 5 -5.17 -12.07 21.68
C VAL A 5 -5.16 -12.61 23.11
N GLU A 6 -4.10 -13.33 23.48
CA GLU A 6 -3.80 -13.62 24.88
C GLU A 6 -3.04 -12.45 25.46
N ILE A 7 -3.51 -11.96 26.61
CA ILE A 7 -2.98 -10.81 27.31
C ILE A 7 -2.52 -11.32 28.67
N ASP A 8 -1.21 -11.36 28.89
CA ASP A 8 -0.63 -11.60 30.21
C ASP A 8 -0.71 -10.34 31.09
N SER A 9 -0.77 -10.54 32.40
CA SER A 9 -1.17 -9.57 33.44
C SER A 9 -0.41 -8.23 33.41
N PHE A 10 -1.21 -7.14 33.43
CA PHE A 10 -0.86 -5.73 33.27
C PHE A 10 -0.57 -4.98 34.60
N ASP A 11 0.34 -4.00 34.58
CA ASP A 11 0.78 -3.20 35.74
C ASP A 11 0.48 -1.70 35.53
N GLN A 12 -0.42 -1.13 36.36
CA GLN A 12 -1.18 0.11 36.12
C GLN A 12 -0.37 1.42 35.98
N GLU A 13 0.86 1.46 36.50
CA GLU A 13 1.67 2.70 36.54
C GLU A 13 2.46 2.91 35.23
N THR A 14 2.91 1.81 34.62
CA THR A 14 3.58 1.80 33.31
C THR A 14 2.58 2.12 32.18
N ASP A 15 1.32 1.68 32.38
CA ASP A 15 0.19 1.91 31.47
C ASP A 15 -0.07 3.38 31.21
N ASN A 16 0.00 4.26 32.22
CA ASN A 16 -0.28 5.68 32.03
C ASN A 16 0.78 6.42 31.20
N LYS A 17 2.04 5.96 31.27
CA LYS A 17 3.15 6.55 30.51
C LYS A 17 3.18 6.01 29.07
N LEU A 18 2.91 4.71 28.89
CA LEU A 18 2.74 4.07 27.58
C LEU A 18 1.52 4.62 26.85
N LEU A 19 0.37 4.71 27.54
CA LEU A 19 -0.85 5.33 27.00
C LEU A 19 -0.61 6.80 26.68
N ARG A 20 0.13 7.57 27.50
CA ARG A 20 0.50 8.95 27.13
C ARG A 20 1.42 9.04 25.93
N ASN A 21 2.39 8.14 25.78
CA ASN A 21 3.33 8.18 24.66
C ASN A 21 2.65 7.73 23.35
N LEU A 22 1.84 6.67 23.40
CA LEU A 22 0.93 6.30 22.32
C LEU A 22 -0.01 7.46 22.03
N TYR A 23 -0.64 8.06 23.04
CA TYR A 23 -1.55 9.18 22.87
C TYR A 23 -0.86 10.38 22.22
N CYS A 24 0.39 10.70 22.57
CA CYS A 24 1.18 11.80 21.98
C CYS A 24 1.50 11.55 20.49
N ILE A 25 1.98 10.35 20.14
CA ILE A 25 2.27 9.95 18.75
C ILE A 25 0.98 9.88 17.92
N LEU A 26 -0.08 9.31 18.53
CA LEU A 26 -1.40 9.27 17.94
C LEU A 26 -1.96 10.69 17.81
N THR A 27 -1.78 11.63 18.74
CA THR A 27 -2.35 12.98 18.67
C THR A 27 -1.74 13.85 17.57
N SER A 28 -0.47 13.69 17.23
CA SER A 28 0.13 14.44 16.10
C SER A 28 -0.36 13.96 14.75
N GLU A 29 -0.72 12.67 14.63
CA GLU A 29 -1.21 12.04 13.39
C GLU A 29 -2.65 11.51 13.50
N GLN A 30 -3.43 12.04 14.45
CA GLN A 30 -4.71 11.44 14.85
C GLN A 30 -5.75 11.51 13.74
N GLU A 31 -5.73 12.59 12.97
CA GLU A 31 -6.54 12.78 11.76
C GLU A 31 -6.21 11.71 10.70
N PHE A 32 -4.92 11.40 10.51
CA PHE A 32 -4.45 10.42 9.54
C PHE A 32 -4.80 8.99 9.95
N LEU A 33 -4.58 8.63 11.22
CA LEU A 33 -4.93 7.31 11.72
C LEU A 33 -6.44 7.11 11.83
N LYS A 34 -7.21 8.15 12.14
CA LYS A 34 -8.69 8.10 12.09
C LYS A 34 -9.21 7.94 10.65
N SER A 35 -8.60 8.59 9.67
CA SER A 35 -8.98 8.43 8.26
C SER A 35 -8.61 7.03 7.71
N LEU A 36 -7.51 6.44 8.19
CA LEU A 36 -7.05 5.10 7.80
C LEU A 36 -7.80 3.94 8.47
N ALA A 37 -8.14 4.07 9.77
CA ALA A 37 -8.58 2.94 10.58
C ALA A 37 -10.09 2.64 10.51
N PHE A 38 -10.92 3.64 10.17
CA PHE A 38 -12.38 3.52 10.31
C PHE A 38 -13.19 3.81 9.03
N SER A 39 -12.54 4.17 7.92
CA SER A 39 -13.23 4.42 6.65
C SER A 39 -13.46 3.13 5.85
N SER A 40 -14.61 3.03 5.18
CA SER A 40 -14.87 2.02 4.15
C SER A 40 -14.14 2.32 2.82
N THR A 41 -13.59 3.52 2.68
CA THR A 41 -12.81 3.95 1.51
C THR A 41 -11.31 3.71 1.72
N LEU A 42 -10.56 3.61 0.62
CA LEU A 42 -9.10 3.66 0.69
C LEU A 42 -8.69 5.06 1.16
N GLY A 43 -8.01 5.14 2.30
CA GLY A 43 -7.44 6.39 2.80
C GLY A 43 -6.38 6.94 1.84
N LEU A 44 -6.11 8.24 1.93
CA LEU A 44 -5.03 8.91 1.21
C LEU A 44 -4.04 9.44 2.24
N ILE A 45 -2.74 9.32 1.97
CA ILE A 45 -1.70 9.93 2.80
C ILE A 45 -1.55 11.39 2.36
N PRO A 46 -2.04 12.37 3.15
CA PRO A 46 -1.96 13.76 2.76
C PRO A 46 -0.48 14.19 2.70
N LYS A 47 -0.16 15.11 1.78
CA LYS A 47 1.16 15.74 1.61
C LYS A 47 2.29 14.85 1.07
N ILE A 48 2.01 13.59 0.73
CA ILE A 48 2.97 12.73 0.03
C ILE A 48 2.50 12.54 -1.41
N GLN A 49 3.35 12.94 -2.35
CA GLN A 49 3.18 12.66 -3.77
C GLN A 49 4.43 11.95 -4.29
N GLN A 50 4.22 10.89 -5.06
CA GLN A 50 5.30 10.12 -5.67
C GLN A 50 5.53 10.57 -7.10
N ILE A 51 6.77 10.95 -7.38
CA ILE A 51 7.29 11.17 -8.73
C ILE A 51 8.14 9.96 -9.12
N ILE A 52 7.98 9.46 -10.34
CA ILE A 52 8.84 8.41 -10.89
C ILE A 52 9.74 9.05 -11.94
N GLU A 53 11.02 9.20 -11.60
CA GLU A 53 12.01 9.71 -12.54
C GLU A 53 12.42 8.62 -13.53
N THR A 54 12.48 8.98 -14.81
CA THR A 54 12.97 8.10 -15.88
C THR A 54 14.15 8.72 -16.58
N LYS A 55 15.04 7.89 -17.14
CA LYS A 55 16.29 8.34 -17.78
C LYS A 55 16.05 9.27 -18.97
N ASP A 56 15.22 8.83 -19.92
CA ASP A 56 15.06 9.49 -21.22
C ASP A 56 13.66 10.10 -21.44
N ASN A 57 12.72 9.96 -20.48
CA ASN A 57 11.32 10.42 -20.56
C ASN A 57 10.53 9.98 -21.82
N LEU A 58 11.03 8.98 -22.56
CA LEU A 58 10.37 8.45 -23.75
C LEU A 58 9.35 7.37 -23.35
N PRO A 59 8.06 7.52 -23.71
CA PRO A 59 7.04 6.56 -23.33
C PRO A 59 7.23 5.22 -24.03
N ILE A 60 7.22 4.14 -23.25
CA ILE A 60 7.21 2.77 -23.76
C ILE A 60 5.78 2.25 -23.75
N ILE A 61 5.29 1.78 -24.90
CA ILE A 61 3.97 1.17 -25.05
C ILE A 61 4.14 -0.29 -25.42
N CYS A 62 3.61 -1.16 -24.57
CA CYS A 62 3.62 -2.61 -24.77
C CYS A 62 2.24 -3.09 -25.21
N LYS A 63 2.22 -4.14 -26.05
CA LYS A 63 0.97 -4.81 -26.40
C LYS A 63 0.37 -5.51 -25.17
N PRO A 64 -0.92 -5.32 -24.86
CA PRO A 64 -1.58 -6.04 -23.77
C PRO A 64 -1.55 -7.55 -23.99
N TYR A 65 -1.49 -8.33 -22.90
CA TYR A 65 -1.67 -9.77 -22.98
C TYR A 65 -3.14 -10.11 -23.30
N ALA A 66 -3.35 -11.22 -24.00
CA ALA A 66 -4.69 -11.70 -24.31
C ALA A 66 -5.42 -12.12 -23.02
N VAL A 67 -6.66 -11.66 -22.86
CA VAL A 67 -7.53 -12.08 -21.75
C VAL A 67 -8.35 -13.29 -22.21
N PRO A 68 -8.26 -14.45 -21.52
CA PRO A 68 -9.09 -15.60 -21.81
C PRO A 68 -10.58 -15.26 -21.71
N CYS A 69 -11.41 -15.78 -22.63
CA CYS A 69 -12.84 -15.48 -22.65
C CYS A 69 -13.55 -15.74 -21.32
N ALA A 70 -13.17 -16.83 -20.64
CA ALA A 70 -13.73 -17.20 -19.33
C ALA A 70 -13.47 -16.16 -18.22
N LEU A 71 -12.45 -15.31 -18.36
CA LEU A 71 -12.07 -14.32 -17.35
C LEU A 71 -12.43 -12.90 -17.75
N ARG A 72 -12.99 -12.67 -18.94
CA ARG A 72 -13.31 -11.32 -19.43
C ARG A 72 -14.27 -10.59 -18.50
N GLU A 73 -15.36 -11.23 -18.11
CA GLU A 73 -16.39 -10.60 -17.28
C GLU A 73 -15.85 -10.19 -15.92
N ALA A 74 -15.16 -11.10 -15.22
CA ALA A 74 -14.54 -10.82 -13.94
C ALA A 74 -13.40 -9.78 -14.05
N THR A 75 -12.67 -9.75 -15.17
CA THR A 75 -11.67 -8.71 -15.44
C THR A 75 -12.31 -7.34 -15.60
N CYS A 76 -13.40 -7.25 -16.36
CA CYS A 76 -14.17 -6.01 -16.52
C CYS A 76 -14.75 -5.54 -15.18
N ALA A 77 -15.31 -6.45 -14.39
CA ALA A 77 -15.82 -6.11 -13.05
C ALA A 77 -14.74 -5.55 -12.13
N GLU A 78 -13.52 -6.11 -12.16
CA GLU A 78 -12.41 -5.61 -11.36
C GLU A 78 -11.92 -4.23 -11.83
N ILE A 79 -11.87 -3.98 -13.14
CA ILE A 79 -11.54 -2.65 -13.69
C ILE A 79 -12.55 -1.61 -13.22
N VAL A 80 -13.85 -1.90 -13.33
CA VAL A 80 -14.92 -0.99 -12.88
C VAL A 80 -14.82 -0.75 -11.38
N ARG A 81 -14.52 -1.78 -10.58
CA ARG A 81 -14.33 -1.64 -9.13
C ARG A 81 -13.16 -0.70 -8.80
N LEU A 82 -12.02 -0.83 -9.49
CA LEU A 82 -10.85 0.03 -9.28
C LEU A 82 -11.11 1.48 -9.72
N GLU A 83 -11.86 1.67 -10.81
CA GLU A 83 -12.28 2.99 -11.29
C GLU A 83 -13.24 3.66 -10.30
N MET A 84 -14.24 2.94 -9.77
CA MET A 84 -15.14 3.43 -8.73
C MET A 84 -14.41 3.81 -7.43
N LEU A 85 -13.29 3.15 -7.13
CA LEU A 85 -12.44 3.48 -5.99
C LEU A 85 -11.49 4.67 -6.26
N GLY A 86 -11.45 5.19 -7.49
CA GLY A 86 -10.56 6.29 -7.89
C GLY A 86 -9.09 5.89 -7.97
N ILE A 87 -8.78 4.58 -8.03
CA ILE A 87 -7.40 4.08 -8.11
C ILE A 87 -6.85 4.17 -9.54
N ILE A 88 -7.73 3.95 -10.52
CA ILE A 88 -7.40 4.03 -11.95
C ILE A 88 -8.36 4.99 -12.64
N TRP A 89 -7.91 5.55 -13.76
CA TRP A 89 -8.74 6.36 -14.65
C TRP A 89 -8.31 6.13 -16.10
N TYR A 90 -9.18 6.47 -17.04
CA TYR A 90 -8.88 6.36 -18.46
C TYR A 90 -7.83 7.39 -18.90
N PHE A 91 -6.81 6.92 -19.62
CA PHE A 91 -5.75 7.74 -20.18
C PHE A 91 -5.33 7.24 -21.55
N LYS A 92 -5.15 8.15 -22.51
CA LYS A 92 -4.97 7.80 -23.94
C LYS A 92 -3.52 7.87 -24.42
N ASN A 93 -2.68 8.71 -23.81
CA ASN A 93 -1.41 9.12 -24.41
C ASN A 93 -0.23 8.96 -23.45
N GLY A 94 0.60 7.93 -23.56
CA GLY A 94 1.83 7.86 -22.77
C GLY A 94 2.35 6.45 -22.61
N TRP A 95 2.84 6.15 -21.41
CA TRP A 95 3.38 4.84 -21.04
C TRP A 95 2.27 3.78 -21.01
N GLY A 96 2.57 2.59 -21.55
CA GLY A 96 1.65 1.46 -21.57
C GLY A 96 2.37 0.19 -21.15
N SER A 97 2.05 -0.33 -19.97
CA SER A 97 2.54 -1.63 -19.49
C SER A 97 1.45 -2.69 -19.69
N PRO A 98 1.79 -3.93 -20.08
CA PRO A 98 0.79 -4.95 -20.26
C PRO A 98 0.33 -5.50 -18.89
N VAL A 99 -0.93 -5.93 -18.83
CA VAL A 99 -1.52 -6.50 -17.62
C VAL A 99 -1.74 -8.00 -17.82
N PHE A 100 -1.37 -8.79 -16.83
CA PHE A 100 -1.72 -10.21 -16.79
C PHE A 100 -2.62 -10.52 -15.59
N LEU A 101 -3.38 -11.60 -15.72
CA LEU A 101 -4.39 -12.00 -14.74
C LEU A 101 -3.85 -13.10 -13.84
N LYS A 102 -4.07 -12.96 -12.54
CA LYS A 102 -3.84 -14.03 -11.57
C LYS A 102 -5.08 -14.23 -10.73
N GLN A 103 -5.54 -15.47 -10.64
CA GLN A 103 -6.56 -15.83 -9.67
C GLN A 103 -5.91 -16.16 -8.33
N LYS A 104 -6.46 -15.63 -7.24
CA LYS A 104 -6.08 -16.02 -5.88
C LYS A 104 -7.34 -16.03 -5.03
N ASN A 105 -7.58 -17.15 -4.35
CA ASN A 105 -8.72 -17.33 -3.44
C ASN A 105 -10.10 -17.07 -4.11
N GLY A 106 -10.24 -17.38 -5.41
CA GLY A 106 -11.47 -17.13 -6.17
C GLY A 106 -11.62 -15.71 -6.72
N GLU A 107 -10.72 -14.79 -6.38
CA GLU A 107 -10.71 -13.42 -6.90
C GLU A 107 -9.69 -13.25 -8.03
N ILE A 108 -9.99 -12.40 -9.01
CA ILE A 108 -9.04 -11.96 -10.03
C ILE A 108 -8.22 -10.81 -9.50
N ARG A 109 -6.92 -10.85 -9.76
CA ARG A 109 -5.97 -9.75 -9.54
C ARG A 109 -5.37 -9.34 -10.87
N LEU A 110 -5.38 -8.04 -11.13
CA LEU A 110 -4.67 -7.41 -12.24
C LEU A 110 -3.21 -7.21 -11.82
N LEU A 111 -2.27 -7.77 -12.58
CA LEU A 111 -0.84 -7.60 -12.34
C LEU A 111 -0.22 -6.85 -13.52
N ASN A 112 0.32 -5.68 -13.24
CA ASN A 112 1.04 -4.87 -14.21
C ASN A 112 2.46 -5.40 -14.39
N ASP A 113 2.89 -5.58 -15.64
CA ASP A 113 4.25 -5.96 -15.99
C ASP A 113 5.11 -4.71 -16.20
N TYR A 114 5.64 -4.19 -15.10
CA TYR A 114 6.52 -3.00 -15.10
C TYR A 114 7.97 -3.29 -15.45
N ARG A 115 8.33 -4.49 -15.94
CA ARG A 115 9.75 -4.84 -16.16
C ARG A 115 10.45 -3.90 -17.13
N LEU A 116 9.77 -3.42 -18.17
CA LEU A 116 10.35 -2.46 -19.11
C LEU A 116 10.39 -1.04 -18.52
N LEU A 117 9.34 -0.63 -17.80
CA LEU A 117 9.31 0.65 -17.09
C LEU A 117 10.47 0.74 -16.07
N ASN A 118 10.64 -0.30 -15.24
CA ASN A 118 11.68 -0.36 -14.21
C ASN A 118 13.12 -0.27 -14.76
N LYS A 119 13.36 -0.63 -16.03
CA LYS A 119 14.68 -0.46 -16.67
C LYS A 119 14.99 1.01 -16.99
N MET A 120 13.94 1.78 -17.29
CA MET A 120 14.01 3.20 -17.59
C MET A 120 13.93 4.07 -16.33
N THR A 121 13.32 3.56 -15.27
CA THR A 121 13.24 4.23 -13.97
C THR A 121 14.63 4.41 -13.36
N ILE A 122 14.89 5.60 -12.82
CA ILE A 122 16.07 5.88 -12.00
C ILE A 122 15.82 5.26 -10.62
N PRO A 123 16.68 4.35 -10.14
CA PRO A 123 16.49 3.72 -8.84
C PRO A 123 16.50 4.76 -7.72
N MET A 124 15.40 4.85 -6.97
CA MET A 124 15.36 5.67 -5.76
C MET A 124 15.93 4.87 -4.59
N ALA A 125 17.01 5.37 -4.00
CA ALA A 125 17.62 4.75 -2.82
C ALA A 125 16.80 5.09 -1.57
N LEU A 126 15.72 4.35 -1.35
CA LEU A 126 15.02 4.37 -0.07
C LEU A 126 15.73 3.42 0.90
N LEU A 127 16.23 3.96 2.00
CA LEU A 127 16.74 3.15 3.11
C LEU A 127 15.56 2.57 3.87
N ASN A 128 15.11 1.37 3.49
CA ASN A 128 14.26 0.60 4.40
C ASN A 128 15.12 0.19 5.60
N PRO A 129 14.76 0.54 6.86
CA PRO A 129 15.50 0.06 8.00
C PRO A 129 15.52 -1.48 7.97
N GLY A 130 16.72 -2.05 8.00
CA GLY A 130 16.88 -3.50 8.10
C GLY A 130 16.23 -4.02 9.37
N ALA A 131 15.80 -5.28 9.35
CA ALA A 131 15.18 -5.93 10.51
C ALA A 131 16.01 -5.79 11.79
N ASP A 132 17.34 -5.86 11.67
CA ASP A 132 18.27 -5.73 12.79
C ASP A 132 18.22 -4.33 13.43
N LYS A 133 18.12 -3.27 12.61
CA LYS A 133 18.02 -1.89 13.12
C LYS A 133 16.72 -1.69 13.89
N MET A 134 15.60 -2.17 13.34
CA MET A 134 14.30 -2.11 14.03
C MET A 134 14.35 -2.87 15.35
N SER A 135 15.02 -4.04 15.39
CA SER A 135 15.15 -4.81 16.64
C SER A 135 15.97 -4.10 17.71
N ILE A 136 17.01 -3.36 17.32
CA ILE A 136 17.81 -2.56 18.26
C ILE A 136 16.98 -1.40 18.82
N GLU A 137 16.23 -0.70 17.96
CA GLU A 137 15.36 0.40 18.40
C GLU A 137 14.26 -0.06 19.36
N LEU A 138 13.79 -1.29 19.20
CA LEU A 138 12.77 -1.90 20.03
C LEU A 138 13.32 -2.54 21.33
N GLN A 139 14.64 -2.58 21.51
CA GLN A 139 15.26 -3.21 22.67
C GLN A 139 14.82 -2.53 23.98
N GLY A 140 14.42 -3.33 24.97
CA GLY A 140 13.94 -2.84 26.27
C GLY A 140 12.45 -2.46 26.30
N SER A 141 11.76 -2.50 25.16
CA SER A 141 10.30 -2.41 25.14
C SER A 141 9.67 -3.72 25.63
N THR A 142 8.63 -3.62 26.46
CA THR A 142 7.92 -4.77 27.03
C THR A 142 6.58 -5.04 26.37
N VAL A 143 6.04 -4.06 25.65
CA VAL A 143 4.73 -4.12 24.97
C VAL A 143 4.91 -3.71 23.51
N PHE A 144 4.35 -4.51 22.60
CA PHE A 144 4.43 -4.28 21.16
C PHE A 144 3.05 -4.28 20.52
N SER A 145 2.86 -3.41 19.54
CA SER A 145 1.67 -3.35 18.69
C SER A 145 2.11 -3.32 17.23
N LYS A 146 1.48 -4.15 16.39
CA LYS A 146 1.75 -4.17 14.94
C LYS A 146 0.59 -3.52 14.20
N LEU A 147 0.91 -2.57 13.32
CA LEU A 147 -0.04 -1.93 12.41
C LEU A 147 0.33 -2.31 10.98
N ASP A 148 -0.68 -2.67 10.18
CA ASP A 148 -0.52 -3.00 8.76
C ASP A 148 -1.50 -2.16 7.94
N LEU A 149 -0.99 -1.52 6.88
CA LEU A 149 -1.80 -0.66 6.01
C LEU A 149 -2.53 -1.50 4.97
N ARG A 150 -3.87 -1.42 4.97
CA ARG A 150 -4.71 -2.06 3.95
C ARG A 150 -4.44 -1.42 2.59
N GLN A 151 -3.79 -2.17 1.71
CA GLN A 151 -3.43 -1.72 0.35
C GLN A 151 -2.63 -0.40 0.34
N GLY A 152 -1.65 -0.28 1.24
CA GLY A 152 -0.89 0.96 1.48
C GLY A 152 -0.35 1.67 0.23
N TYR A 153 0.02 0.95 -0.83
CA TYR A 153 0.48 1.57 -2.07
C TYR A 153 -0.57 2.45 -2.75
N TYR A 154 -1.86 2.10 -2.68
CA TYR A 154 -2.93 2.91 -3.27
C TYR A 154 -3.24 4.18 -2.47
N GLN A 155 -2.68 4.31 -1.27
CA GLN A 155 -2.86 5.46 -0.41
C GLN A 155 -1.87 6.59 -0.74
N ILE A 156 -0.87 6.33 -1.58
CA ILE A 156 0.13 7.31 -2.02
C ILE A 156 -0.33 7.93 -3.34
N GLN A 157 -0.43 9.25 -3.39
CA GLN A 157 -0.82 9.97 -4.60
C GLN A 157 0.34 10.01 -5.61
N MET A 158 0.06 9.84 -6.90
CA MET A 158 1.02 10.11 -7.97
C MET A 158 0.97 11.60 -8.35
N ALA A 159 2.13 12.21 -8.61
CA ALA A 159 2.27 13.59 -9.10
C ALA A 159 2.19 13.70 -10.62
#